data_AF-A0A6G2PRV0-F1
#
_entry.id   AF-A0A6G2PRV0-F1
#
_cell.length_a   1.000
_cell.length_b   1.000
_cell.length_c   1.000
_cell.angle_alpha   90.00
_cell.angle_beta   90.00
_cell.angle_gamma   90.00
#
_symmetry.space_group_name_H-M   'P 1'
#
loop_
_entity.id
_entity.type
_entity.pdbx_description
1 polymer ?
#
loop_
_entity_poly.entity_id
_entity_poly.type
_entity_poly.pdbx_seq_one_letter_code
_entity_poly.pdbx_strand_id
1 'polypeptide(L)'
;MADIEIVSFGYLHGEAPEADLILDLRRAFRDPHVDPRLRELTGRDRLVQRAVLNTAGIRPLLKATVRQAQAYTAGPSAHHIVIGSGCAGGRHRSVVVADQLARRLIRRGHTVTVHHRDIQQPVVQR
;
A
#
# COMPACT_ATOMS: atom_id res chain seq x y z
N MET A 1 3.38 -20.76 4.25
CA MET A 1 2.14 -20.01 3.92
C MET A 1 2.23 -18.69 4.68
N ALA A 2 2.04 -17.55 4.01
CA ALA A 2 2.09 -16.24 4.65
C ALA A 2 0.85 -16.03 5.52
N ASP A 3 0.98 -15.40 6.68
CA ASP A 3 -0.17 -15.03 7.54
C ASP A 3 -0.80 -13.70 7.10
N ILE A 4 -0.07 -12.90 6.31
CA ILE A 4 -0.56 -11.61 5.80
C ILE A 4 -0.21 -11.45 4.30
N GLU A 5 -1.21 -11.18 3.48
CA GLU A 5 -1.05 -10.70 2.11
C GLU A 5 -1.32 -9.20 2.03
N ILE A 6 -0.52 -8.48 1.23
CA ILE A 6 -0.73 -7.06 0.94
C ILE A 6 -0.84 -6.87 -0.56
N VAL A 7 -1.99 -6.37 -1.01
CA VAL A 7 -2.27 -6.10 -2.43
C VAL A 7 -2.28 -4.60 -2.67
N SER A 8 -1.32 -4.09 -3.45
CA SER A 8 -1.35 -2.69 -3.89
C SER A 8 -2.08 -2.57 -5.22
N PHE A 9 -3.00 -1.61 -5.34
CA PHE A 9 -3.86 -1.49 -6.52
C PHE A 9 -4.23 -0.04 -6.89
N GLY A 10 -4.76 0.12 -8.10
CA GLY A 10 -5.26 1.36 -8.69
C GLY A 10 -6.77 1.31 -8.94
N TYR A 11 -7.52 2.24 -8.34
CA TYR A 11 -8.97 2.37 -8.56
C TYR A 11 -9.36 2.74 -10.01
N LEU A 12 -8.42 3.25 -10.81
CA LEU A 12 -8.67 3.55 -12.23
C LEU A 12 -8.48 2.33 -13.15
N HIS A 13 -7.94 1.22 -12.63
CA HIS A 13 -7.75 -0.02 -13.39
C HIS A 13 -8.75 -1.13 -13.01
N GLY A 14 -9.49 -0.95 -11.93
CA GLY A 14 -10.50 -1.89 -11.47
C GLY A 14 -10.93 -1.61 -10.04
N GLU A 15 -11.92 -2.39 -9.58
CA GLU A 15 -12.41 -2.31 -8.21
C GLU A 15 -11.33 -2.68 -7.19
N ALA A 16 -11.58 -2.32 -5.92
CA ALA A 16 -10.71 -2.76 -4.86
C ALA A 16 -10.75 -4.29 -4.72
N PRO A 17 -9.62 -4.94 -4.39
CA PRO A 17 -9.62 -6.37 -4.11
C PRO A 17 -10.46 -6.65 -2.85
N GLU A 18 -10.99 -7.87 -2.75
CA GLU A 18 -11.53 -8.38 -1.49
C GLU A 18 -10.40 -8.41 -0.45
N ALA A 19 -10.60 -7.71 0.67
CA ALA A 19 -9.60 -7.52 1.70
C ALA A 19 -10.24 -7.25 3.05
N ASP A 20 -9.61 -7.72 4.12
CA ASP A 20 -10.03 -7.44 5.50
C ASP A 20 -9.81 -5.98 5.88
N LEU A 21 -8.76 -5.37 5.33
CA LEU A 21 -8.41 -3.97 5.54
C LEU A 21 -8.14 -3.29 4.19
N ILE A 22 -8.82 -2.18 3.91
CA ILE A 22 -8.54 -1.33 2.75
C ILE A 22 -8.03 0.04 3.19
N LEU A 23 -6.85 0.40 2.70
CA LEU A 23 -6.27 1.73 2.83
C LEU A 23 -6.51 2.53 1.54
N ASP A 24 -7.52 3.41 1.52
CA ASP A 24 -7.73 4.33 0.40
C ASP A 24 -6.85 5.59 0.54
N LEU A 25 -5.84 5.69 -0.33
CA LEU A 25 -4.84 6.75 -0.29
C LEU A 25 -5.15 7.90 -1.27
N ARG A 26 -6.29 7.89 -1.95
CA ARG A 26 -6.59 8.81 -3.07
C ARG A 26 -6.74 10.26 -2.64
N ARG A 27 -7.44 10.50 -1.52
CA ARG A 27 -7.95 11.83 -1.15
C ARG A 27 -7.10 12.54 -0.09
N ALA A 28 -6.70 11.82 0.97
CA ALA A 28 -6.08 12.44 2.14
C ALA A 28 -4.56 12.70 2.00
N PHE A 29 -3.91 12.16 0.96
CA PHE A 29 -2.45 12.19 0.82
C PHE A 29 -2.03 12.85 -0.50
N ARG A 30 -0.91 13.60 -0.45
CA ARG A 30 -0.34 14.28 -1.62
C ARG A 30 -0.13 13.30 -2.76
N ASP A 31 -0.47 13.75 -3.96
CA ASP A 31 -0.34 12.95 -5.18
C ASP A 31 1.02 13.19 -5.84
N PRO A 32 1.94 12.20 -5.88
CA PRO A 32 3.23 12.38 -6.57
C PRO A 32 3.08 12.69 -8.07
N HIS A 33 1.94 12.34 -8.67
CA HIS A 33 1.68 12.53 -10.10
C HIS A 33 1.65 14.02 -10.53
N VAL A 34 1.53 14.96 -9.58
CA VAL A 34 1.59 16.40 -9.86
C VAL A 34 2.98 16.86 -10.29
N ASP A 35 4.05 16.16 -9.89
CA ASP A 35 5.42 16.41 -10.36
C ASP A 35 5.66 15.62 -11.65
N PRO A 36 5.87 16.27 -12.81
CA PRO A 36 6.09 15.60 -14.08
C PRO A 36 7.25 14.59 -14.05
N ARG A 37 8.28 14.85 -13.23
CA ARG A 37 9.46 13.98 -13.10
C ARG A 37 9.14 12.66 -12.40
N LEU A 38 8.02 12.58 -11.69
CA LEU A 38 7.60 11.40 -10.96
C LEU A 38 6.56 10.58 -11.71
N ARG A 39 5.94 11.09 -12.78
CA ARG A 39 4.76 10.45 -13.42
C ARG A 39 5.04 9.05 -13.95
N GLU A 40 6.18 8.87 -14.61
CA GLU A 40 6.59 7.58 -15.20
C GLU A 40 7.28 6.65 -14.20
N LEU A 41 7.67 7.17 -13.04
CA LEU A 41 8.27 6.37 -11.98
C LEU A 41 7.22 5.48 -11.29
N THR A 42 7.68 4.67 -10.35
CA THR A 42 6.83 3.79 -9.55
C THR A 42 7.21 3.90 -8.08
N GLY A 43 6.44 3.29 -7.19
CA GLY A 43 6.77 3.20 -5.77
C GLY A 43 8.06 2.43 -5.47
N ARG A 44 8.68 1.77 -6.46
CA ARG A 44 10.02 1.18 -6.33
C ARG A 44 11.13 2.21 -6.42
N ASP A 45 10.86 3.37 -7.03
CA ASP A 45 11.83 4.43 -7.19
C ASP A 45 12.00 5.26 -5.91
N ARG A 46 13.26 5.52 -5.55
CA ARG A 46 13.61 6.25 -4.32
C ARG A 46 12.98 7.64 -4.25
N LEU A 47 12.84 8.33 -5.39
CA LEU A 47 12.22 9.65 -5.46
C LEU A 47 10.75 9.60 -5.08
N VAL A 48 10.00 8.63 -5.61
CA VAL A 48 8.58 8.41 -5.28
C VAL A 48 8.44 7.99 -3.82
N GLN A 49 9.27 7.05 -3.34
CA GLN A 49 9.24 6.62 -1.95
C GLN A 49 9.41 7.79 -0.99
N ARG A 50 10.37 8.67 -1.27
CA ARG A 50 10.62 9.87 -0.46
C ARG A 50 9.43 10.84 -0.51
N ALA A 51 8.88 11.10 -1.69
CA ALA A 51 7.72 11.98 -1.86
C ALA A 51 6.50 11.48 -1.06
N VAL A 52 6.20 10.18 -1.15
CA VAL A 52 5.09 9.56 -0.41
C VAL A 52 5.36 9.57 1.10
N LEU A 53 6.54 9.11 1.55
CA LEU A 53 6.86 9.02 2.98
C LEU A 53 7.01 10.38 3.69
N ASN A 54 7.21 11.46 2.94
CA ASN A 54 7.24 12.83 3.44
C ASN A 54 5.85 13.48 3.49
N THR A 55 4.81 12.79 3.01
CA THR A 55 3.44 13.25 3.16
C THR A 55 2.99 13.06 4.62
N ALA A 56 2.50 14.13 5.23
CA ALA A 56 1.95 14.09 6.58
C ALA A 56 0.86 13.00 6.69
N GLY A 57 0.84 12.28 7.80
CA GLY A 57 -0.11 11.19 8.04
C GLY A 57 0.30 9.81 7.51
N ILE A 58 1.17 9.70 6.49
CA ILE A 58 1.57 8.38 5.94
C ILE A 58 2.30 7.51 6.98
N ARG A 59 3.24 8.08 7.74
CA ARG A 59 3.96 7.35 8.78
C ARG A 59 3.05 6.94 9.96
N PRO A 60 2.19 7.83 10.50
CA PRO A 60 1.15 7.45 11.44
C PRO A 60 0.22 6.35 10.93
N LEU A 61 -0.25 6.44 9.68
CA LEU A 61 -1.10 5.43 9.04
C LEU A 61 -0.41 4.07 9.05
N LEU A 62 0.82 3.99 8.55
CA LEU A 62 1.62 2.75 8.57
C LEU A 62 1.75 2.17 9.99
N LYS A 63 1.98 3.00 11.00
CA LYS A 63 2.07 2.55 12.40
C LYS A 63 0.73 2.02 12.90
N ALA A 64 -0.38 2.66 12.54
CA ALA A 64 -1.72 2.23 12.93
C ALA A 64 -2.12 0.91 12.25
N THR A 65 -1.90 0.80 10.93
CA THR A 65 -2.21 -0.42 10.17
C THR A 65 -1.42 -1.62 10.67
N VAL A 66 -0.15 -1.44 11.04
CA VAL A 66 0.63 -2.52 11.66
C VAL A 66 -0.03 -3.02 12.94
N ARG A 67 -0.53 -2.11 13.80
CA ARG A 67 -1.23 -2.53 15.03
C ARG A 67 -2.57 -3.21 14.74
N GLN A 68 -3.31 -2.75 13.73
CA GLN A 68 -4.54 -3.38 13.29
C GLN A 68 -4.27 -4.81 12.80
N ALA A 69 -3.30 -4.99 11.90
CA ALA A 69 -2.91 -6.30 11.39
C ALA A 69 -2.50 -7.24 12.54
N GLN A 70 -1.67 -6.77 13.48
CA GLN A 70 -1.30 -7.56 14.67
C GLN A 70 -2.51 -7.99 15.50
N ALA A 71 -3.49 -7.10 15.69
CA ALA A 71 -4.70 -7.42 16.44
C ALA A 71 -5.54 -8.49 15.72
N TYR A 72 -5.70 -8.40 14.40
CA TYR A 72 -6.40 -9.41 13.61
C TYR A 72 -5.68 -10.77 13.68
N THR A 73 -4.35 -10.80 13.55
CA THR A 73 -3.57 -12.05 13.61
C THR A 73 -3.55 -12.71 15.00
N ALA A 74 -3.86 -11.96 16.05
CA ALA A 74 -3.88 -12.45 17.42
C ALA A 74 -5.29 -12.83 17.91
N GLY A 75 -6.32 -12.62 17.08
CA GLY A 75 -7.70 -12.92 17.43
C GLY A 75 -7.94 -14.43 17.65
N PRO A 76 -8.98 -14.80 18.42
CA PRO A 76 -9.29 -16.21 18.68
C PRO A 76 -9.68 -17.00 17.42
N SER A 77 -10.10 -16.30 16.37
CA SER A 77 -10.43 -16.86 15.04
C SER A 77 -9.48 -16.31 13.97
N ALA A 78 -8.21 -16.08 14.34
CA ALA A 78 -7.20 -15.55 13.42
C ALA A 78 -7.08 -16.44 12.18
N HIS A 79 -6.99 -15.78 11.03
CA HIS A 79 -6.89 -16.38 9.71
C HIS A 79 -5.88 -15.59 8.89
N HIS A 80 -5.63 -16.03 7.65
CA HIS A 80 -4.83 -15.29 6.69
C HIS A 80 -5.48 -13.93 6.39
N ILE A 81 -4.77 -12.84 6.61
CA ILE A 81 -5.31 -11.48 6.43
C ILE A 81 -4.87 -10.92 5.08
N VAL A 82 -5.81 -10.31 4.35
CA VAL A 82 -5.54 -9.55 3.14
C VAL A 82 -5.68 -8.05 3.40
N ILE A 83 -4.63 -7.28 3.09
CA ILE A 83 -4.61 -5.82 3.21
C ILE A 83 -4.52 -5.19 1.81
N GLY A 84 -5.58 -4.49 1.40
CA GLY A 84 -5.60 -3.68 0.19
C GLY A 84 -4.98 -2.30 0.42
N SER A 85 -4.00 -1.91 -0.40
CA SER A 85 -3.46 -0.54 -0.45
C SER A 85 -3.81 0.12 -1.78
N GLY A 86 -4.78 1.05 -1.76
CA GLY A 86 -5.36 1.63 -2.96
C GLY A 86 -4.88 3.06 -3.21
N CYS A 87 -4.46 3.36 -4.44
CA CYS A 87 -4.40 4.74 -4.92
C CYS A 87 -5.07 4.83 -6.30
N ALA A 88 -4.99 5.96 -7.00
CA ALA A 88 -5.73 6.08 -8.26
C ALA A 88 -5.18 5.20 -9.38
N GLY A 89 -3.91 5.39 -9.75
CA GLY A 89 -3.26 4.62 -10.83
C GLY A 89 -2.47 3.41 -10.35
N GLY A 90 -2.49 3.07 -9.06
CA GLY A 90 -1.82 1.86 -8.57
C GLY A 90 -0.28 1.82 -8.62
N ARG A 91 0.38 2.89 -9.10
CA ARG A 91 1.85 2.93 -9.31
C ARG A 91 2.67 3.57 -8.20
N HIS A 92 2.11 4.54 -7.46
CA HIS A 92 2.89 5.38 -6.53
C HIS A 92 2.57 5.11 -5.05
N ARG A 93 1.55 5.80 -4.52
CA ARG A 93 1.21 5.80 -3.08
C ARG A 93 0.93 4.39 -2.56
N SER A 94 0.11 3.63 -3.27
CA SER A 94 -0.27 2.26 -2.92
C SER A 94 0.95 1.34 -2.82
N VAL A 95 1.82 1.36 -3.82
CA VAL A 95 3.05 0.55 -3.86
C VAL A 95 3.97 0.90 -2.69
N VAL A 96 4.23 2.19 -2.47
CA VAL A 96 5.11 2.62 -1.37
C VAL A 96 4.53 2.20 -0.02
N VAL A 97 3.23 2.41 0.21
CA VAL A 97 2.60 2.04 1.48
C VAL A 97 2.62 0.53 1.69
N ALA A 98 2.33 -0.27 0.65
CA ALA A 98 2.39 -1.73 0.72
C ALA A 98 3.78 -2.25 1.10
N ASP A 99 4.83 -1.80 0.41
CA ASP A 99 6.22 -2.20 0.70
C ASP A 99 6.66 -1.81 2.11
N GLN A 100 6.26 -0.61 2.53
CA GLN A 100 6.62 -0.06 3.84
C GLN A 100 5.87 -0.77 4.97
N LEU A 101 4.64 -1.21 4.73
CA LEU A 101 3.85 -2.01 5.66
C LEU A 101 4.46 -3.41 5.80
N ALA A 102 4.76 -4.07 4.69
CA ALA A 102 5.42 -5.39 4.68
C ALA A 102 6.73 -5.37 5.48
N ARG A 103 7.62 -4.41 5.22
CA ARG A 103 8.89 -4.25 5.98
C ARG A 103 8.69 -4.05 7.48
N ARG A 104 7.56 -3.50 7.92
CA ARG A 104 7.28 -3.26 9.35
C ARG A 104 6.67 -4.49 10.03
N LEU A 105 5.88 -5.26 9.30
CA LEU A 105 5.26 -6.50 9.75
C LEU A 105 6.27 -7.66 9.79
N ILE A 106 7.13 -7.78 8.77
CA ILE A 106 8.23 -8.77 8.76
C ILE A 106 9.16 -8.56 9.96
N ARG A 107 9.51 -7.29 10.26
CA ARG A 107 10.31 -6.95 11.47
C ARG A 107 9.62 -7.27 12.80
N ARG A 108 8.32 -7.59 12.78
CA ARG A 108 7.53 -8.02 13.94
C ARG A 108 7.29 -9.53 13.97
N GLY A 109 7.89 -10.29 13.06
CA GLY A 109 7.79 -11.75 13.03
C GLY A 109 6.69 -12.31 12.12
N HIS A 110 5.96 -11.46 11.39
CA HIS A 110 4.97 -11.94 10.42
C HIS A 110 5.61 -12.41 9.11
N THR A 111 5.01 -13.42 8.48
CA THR A 111 5.31 -13.84 7.12
C THR A 111 4.41 -13.08 6.15
N VAL A 112 4.99 -12.19 5.35
CA VAL A 112 4.21 -11.27 4.51
C VAL A 112 4.48 -11.51 3.03
N THR A 113 3.43 -11.60 2.22
CA THR A 113 3.50 -11.52 0.75
C THR A 113 3.01 -10.15 0.28
N VAL A 114 3.62 -9.64 -0.79
CA VAL A 114 3.22 -8.37 -1.42
C VAL A 114 2.95 -8.61 -2.89
N HIS A 115 1.76 -8.24 -3.34
CA HIS A 115 1.38 -8.30 -4.75
C HIS A 115 1.01 -6.89 -5.24
N HIS A 116 1.68 -6.44 -6.30
CA HIS A 116 1.40 -5.13 -6.90
C HIS A 116 0.57 -5.31 -8.17
N ARG A 117 -0.76 -5.34 -8.03
CA ARG A 117 -1.70 -5.65 -9.12
C ARG A 117 -1.49 -4.76 -10.34
N ASP A 118 -1.30 -3.47 -10.12
CA ASP A 118 -1.38 -2.46 -11.19
C ASP A 118 -0.07 -1.69 -11.44
N ILE A 119 1.05 -2.09 -10.83
CA ILE A 119 2.31 -1.32 -10.92
C ILE A 119 2.89 -1.25 -12.34
N GLN A 120 2.61 -2.26 -13.17
CA GLN A 120 3.06 -2.33 -14.56
C GLN A 120 2.04 -1.78 -15.55
N GLN A 121 0.87 -1.34 -15.08
CA GLN A 121 -0.17 -0.80 -15.96
C GLN A 121 0.26 0.57 -16.51
N PRO A 122 -0.25 0.96 -17.70
CA PRO A 122 0.00 2.27 -18.27
C PRO A 122 -0.38 3.41 -17.31
N VAL A 123 0.34 4.54 -17.38
CA VAL A 123 -0.02 5.73 -16.61
C VAL A 123 -1.38 6.23 -17.09
N VAL A 124 -2.37 6.22 -16.20
CA VAL A 124 -3.70 6.76 -16.50
C VAL A 124 -3.65 8.28 -16.37
N GLN A 125 -3.89 8.98 -17.47
CA GLN A 125 -4.10 10.42 -17.45
C GLN A 125 -5.48 10.72 -16.84
N ARG A 126 -5.52 11.70 -15.94
CA ARG A 126 -6.72 12.17 -15.26
C ARG A 126 -7.21 13.47 -15.87
#